data_AF-A0A2D6XFW3-F1
#
_entry.id   AF-A0A2D6XFW3-F1
#
_cell.length_a   1.000
_cell.length_b   1.000
_cell.length_c   1.000
_cell.angle_alpha   90.00
_cell.angle_beta   90.00
_cell.angle_gamma   90.00
#
_symmetry.space_group_name_H-M   'P 1'
#
loop_
_entity.id
_entity.type
_entity.pdbx_description
1 polymer ?
#
loop_
_entity_poly.entity_id
_entity_poly.type
_entity_poly.pdbx_seq_one_letter_code
_entity_poly.pdbx_strand_id
1 'polypeptide(L)'
;KYARQARLDVVSKLIERMSQEVLLKQERNAWAVALRALATANTSSVTPASVGIANLKAGSHVIPAFEHNKFQLADLNKLMTLNKRINSSWANGTVDASYSAGVTDLYVSPEIKEQIRAFAYQPMNTAQAPSGTSSVPLPDNIRTDIFNAAGMQEIYGVNIVELNELGLSQKYNTLFKEFAGTGVVGPMALASGATQGAEALGTTAVDEVLVGVDNSKGAFVRALAQDSDTGDTFTTAPDDQFTQRNERIGFYGSLEEGRVCIDSRAIVGLVV
;
A
#
# COMPACT_ATOMS: atom_id res chain seq x y z
N LYS A 1 -45.66 -7.79 23.87
CA LYS A 1 -45.47 -7.02 22.63
C LYS A 1 -44.06 -6.42 22.53
N TYR A 2 -43.58 -5.69 23.53
CA TYR A 2 -42.23 -5.10 23.55
C TYR A 2 -41.05 -6.10 23.55
N ALA A 3 -41.18 -7.28 24.18
CA ALA A 3 -40.14 -8.31 24.16
C ALA A 3 -39.91 -8.98 22.78
N ARG A 4 -40.90 -8.96 21.88
CA ARG A 4 -40.75 -9.47 20.49
C ARG A 4 -40.07 -8.44 19.59
N GLN A 5 -40.34 -7.15 19.77
CA GLN A 5 -39.63 -6.07 19.09
C GLN A 5 -38.17 -5.94 19.56
N ALA A 6 -37.91 -6.09 20.87
CA ALA A 6 -36.53 -6.05 21.40
C ALA A 6 -35.65 -7.19 20.86
N ARG A 7 -36.22 -8.38 20.60
CA ARG A 7 -35.48 -9.48 19.95
C ARG A 7 -35.15 -9.19 18.49
N LEU A 8 -36.01 -8.47 17.76
CA LEU A 8 -35.76 -8.11 16.36
C LEU A 8 -34.71 -7.00 16.22
N ASP A 9 -34.66 -6.02 17.14
CA ASP A 9 -33.61 -4.99 17.16
C ASP A 9 -32.21 -5.60 17.37
N VAL A 10 -32.10 -6.56 18.30
CA VAL A 10 -30.84 -7.29 18.53
C VAL A 10 -30.44 -8.14 17.32
N VAL A 11 -31.40 -8.81 16.67
CA VAL A 11 -31.14 -9.59 15.44
C VAL A 11 -30.71 -8.67 14.29
N SER A 12 -31.33 -7.49 14.13
CA SER A 12 -30.95 -6.50 13.12
C SER A 12 -29.52 -6.00 13.32
N LYS A 13 -29.15 -5.66 14.56
CA LYS A 13 -27.78 -5.23 14.91
C LYS A 13 -26.75 -6.34 14.67
N LEU A 14 -27.12 -7.61 14.92
CA LEU A 14 -26.26 -8.75 14.62
C LEU A 14 -26.04 -8.92 13.11
N ILE A 15 -27.09 -8.80 12.30
CA ILE A 15 -26.97 -8.87 10.83
C ILE A 15 -26.11 -7.72 10.30
N GLU A 16 -26.31 -6.50 10.81
CA GLU A 16 -25.50 -5.34 10.44
C GLU A 16 -24.02 -5.55 10.78
N ARG A 17 -23.72 -6.04 11.99
CA ARG A 17 -22.35 -6.37 12.40
C ARG A 17 -21.74 -7.49 11.55
N MET A 18 -22.51 -8.53 11.21
CA MET A 18 -22.05 -9.59 10.32
C MET A 18 -21.74 -9.03 8.93
N SER A 19 -22.58 -8.15 8.38
CA SER A 19 -22.32 -7.50 7.09
C SER A 19 -21.04 -6.66 7.13
N GLN A 20 -20.83 -5.86 8.17
CA GLN A 20 -19.62 -5.07 8.34
C GLN A 20 -18.36 -5.96 8.47
N GLU A 21 -18.45 -7.08 9.19
CA GLU A 21 -17.34 -8.01 9.34
C GLU A 21 -16.98 -8.71 8.02
N VAL A 22 -17.97 -9.05 7.19
CA VAL A 22 -17.73 -9.62 5.86
C VAL A 22 -17.03 -8.61 4.96
N LEU A 23 -17.46 -7.34 4.97
CA LEU A 23 -16.79 -6.26 4.23
C LEU A 23 -15.34 -6.10 4.67
N LEU A 24 -15.08 -6.08 5.98
CA LEU A 24 -13.72 -5.97 6.52
C LEU A 24 -12.84 -7.15 6.11
N LYS A 25 -13.40 -8.37 5.99
CA LYS A 25 -12.69 -9.55 5.48
C LYS A 25 -12.40 -9.44 3.98
N GLN A 26 -13.34 -8.95 3.17
CA GLN A 26 -13.11 -8.71 1.75
C GLN A 26 -11.98 -7.69 1.53
N GLU A 27 -12.00 -6.56 2.24
CA GLU A 27 -10.96 -5.55 2.17
C GLU A 27 -9.60 -6.09 2.61
N ARG A 28 -9.57 -6.85 3.72
CA ARG A 28 -8.34 -7.49 4.18
C ARG A 28 -7.80 -8.48 3.15
N ASN A 29 -8.64 -9.29 2.53
CA ASN A 29 -8.22 -10.27 1.51
C ASN A 29 -7.71 -9.57 0.24
N ALA A 30 -8.35 -8.47 -0.18
CA ALA A 30 -7.89 -7.68 -1.31
C ALA A 30 -6.47 -7.11 -1.07
N TRP A 31 -6.27 -6.44 0.08
CA TRP A 31 -4.97 -5.90 0.46
C TRP A 31 -3.93 -6.99 0.73
N ALA A 32 -4.31 -8.14 1.26
CA ALA A 32 -3.39 -9.25 1.48
C ALA A 32 -2.73 -9.72 0.18
N VAL A 33 -3.50 -9.81 -0.91
CA VAL A 33 -2.95 -10.21 -2.21
C VAL A 33 -2.03 -9.14 -2.78
N ALA A 34 -2.40 -7.86 -2.68
CA ALA A 34 -1.54 -6.76 -3.13
C ALA A 34 -0.22 -6.70 -2.35
N LEU A 35 -0.27 -6.74 -1.02
CA LEU A 35 0.91 -6.69 -0.15
C LEU A 35 1.79 -7.92 -0.30
N ARG A 36 1.21 -9.11 -0.48
CA ARG A 36 1.97 -10.33 -0.77
C ARG A 36 2.63 -10.27 -2.14
N ALA A 37 1.94 -9.75 -3.15
CA ALA A 37 2.52 -9.54 -4.47
C ALA A 37 3.70 -8.57 -4.38
N LEU A 38 3.55 -7.44 -3.68
CA LEU A 38 4.62 -6.48 -3.45
C LEU A 38 5.83 -7.10 -2.71
N ALA A 39 5.57 -7.87 -1.66
CA ALA A 39 6.64 -8.52 -0.88
C ALA A 39 7.42 -9.55 -1.71
N THR A 40 6.72 -10.35 -2.52
CA THR A 40 7.35 -11.44 -3.30
C THR A 40 7.87 -11.01 -4.67
N ALA A 41 7.56 -9.79 -5.12
CA ALA A 41 7.91 -9.32 -6.44
C ALA A 41 9.43 -9.25 -6.66
N ASN A 42 9.86 -9.69 -7.84
CA ASN A 42 11.26 -9.66 -8.25
C ASN A 42 11.37 -9.39 -9.76
N THR A 43 12.14 -8.36 -10.13
CA THR A 43 12.48 -8.08 -11.54
C THR A 43 13.99 -8.02 -11.74
N SER A 44 14.54 -8.90 -12.58
CA SER A 44 16.00 -9.05 -12.78
C SER A 44 16.72 -7.78 -13.25
N SER A 45 16.02 -6.84 -13.88
CA SER A 45 16.58 -5.55 -14.31
C SER A 45 16.88 -4.59 -13.15
N VAL A 46 16.31 -4.84 -11.97
CA VAL A 46 16.54 -4.02 -10.77
C VAL A 46 17.77 -4.54 -10.05
N THR A 47 18.83 -3.75 -10.08
CA THR A 47 20.06 -3.96 -9.32
C THR A 47 20.36 -2.77 -8.40
N PRO A 48 21.19 -2.94 -7.35
CA PRO A 48 21.72 -1.83 -6.54
C PRO A 48 22.18 -0.62 -7.36
N ALA A 49 22.91 -0.88 -8.45
CA ALA A 49 23.42 0.16 -9.35
C ALA A 49 22.31 0.83 -10.17
N SER A 50 21.27 0.09 -10.56
CA SER A 50 20.20 0.61 -11.43
C SER A 50 19.31 1.67 -10.77
N VAL A 51 19.17 1.62 -9.43
CA VAL A 51 18.40 2.57 -8.60
C VAL A 51 19.34 3.47 -7.77
N GLY A 52 20.61 3.10 -7.65
CA GLY A 52 21.63 3.82 -6.89
C GLY A 52 21.49 3.64 -5.38
N ILE A 53 21.21 2.42 -4.93
CA ILE A 53 21.04 2.02 -3.52
C ILE A 53 21.96 0.83 -3.27
N ALA A 54 23.05 1.01 -2.51
CA ALA A 54 24.17 0.06 -2.46
C ALA A 54 23.80 -1.32 -1.91
N ASN A 55 22.90 -1.38 -0.91
CA ASN A 55 22.53 -2.61 -0.21
C ASN A 55 21.13 -3.13 -0.62
N LEU A 56 20.59 -2.68 -1.74
CA LEU A 56 19.29 -3.16 -2.21
C LEU A 56 19.37 -4.64 -2.57
N LYS A 57 18.39 -5.44 -2.15
CA LYS A 57 18.25 -6.80 -2.67
C LYS A 57 18.00 -6.73 -4.18
N ALA A 58 18.86 -7.39 -4.96
CA ALA A 58 18.69 -7.47 -6.40
C ALA A 58 17.28 -7.97 -6.74
N GLY A 59 16.60 -7.22 -7.58
CA GLY A 59 15.26 -7.49 -8.03
C GLY A 59 14.12 -6.91 -7.20
N SER A 60 14.40 -6.31 -6.04
CA SER A 60 13.32 -5.87 -5.13
C SER A 60 12.46 -4.76 -5.72
N HIS A 61 11.14 -4.86 -5.54
CA HIS A 61 10.18 -3.81 -5.85
C HIS A 61 9.96 -2.86 -4.67
N VAL A 62 10.66 -3.08 -3.55
CA VAL A 62 10.55 -2.29 -2.32
C VAL A 62 11.90 -1.65 -2.05
N ILE A 63 11.92 -0.33 -1.91
CA ILE A 63 13.12 0.44 -1.61
C ILE A 63 13.03 1.10 -0.23
N PRO A 64 14.16 1.32 0.45
CA PRO A 64 14.21 2.14 1.66
C PRO A 64 14.06 3.63 1.34
N ALA A 65 13.65 4.40 2.34
CA ALA A 65 13.81 5.85 2.37
C ALA A 65 15.29 6.26 2.45
N PHE A 66 15.59 7.48 2.00
CA PHE A 66 16.94 8.05 2.03
C PHE A 66 17.43 8.29 3.46
N GLU A 67 16.55 8.79 4.34
CA GLU A 67 16.81 9.00 5.76
C GLU A 67 15.73 8.29 6.58
N HIS A 68 16.12 7.60 7.66
CA HIS A 68 15.20 6.82 8.49
C HIS A 68 14.08 7.69 9.09
N ASN A 69 12.84 7.18 9.08
CA ASN A 69 11.62 7.87 9.51
C ASN A 69 11.31 9.17 8.76
N LYS A 70 11.90 9.42 7.59
CA LYS A 70 11.64 10.62 6.80
C LYS A 70 11.37 10.30 5.34
N PHE A 71 10.16 10.63 4.91
CA PHE A 71 9.77 10.68 3.52
C PHE A 71 10.19 12.02 2.89
N GLN A 72 11.00 11.95 1.84
CA GLN A 72 11.47 13.11 1.09
C GLN A 72 11.14 12.99 -0.39
N LEU A 73 11.18 14.10 -1.13
CA LEU A 73 10.91 14.06 -2.57
C LEU A 73 11.96 13.26 -3.37
N ALA A 74 13.17 13.12 -2.81
CA ALA A 74 14.20 12.25 -3.36
C ALA A 74 13.73 10.77 -3.38
N ASP A 75 13.00 10.33 -2.36
CA ASP A 75 12.47 8.98 -2.24
C ASP A 75 11.44 8.68 -3.32
N LEU A 76 10.55 9.64 -3.58
CA LEU A 76 9.58 9.55 -4.67
C LEU A 76 10.26 9.52 -6.05
N ASN A 77 11.32 10.30 -6.26
CA ASN A 77 12.12 10.22 -7.49
C ASN A 77 12.80 8.85 -7.67
N LYS A 78 13.28 8.24 -6.58
CA LYS A 78 13.84 6.88 -6.60
C LYS A 78 12.76 5.85 -6.91
N LEU A 79 11.57 6.00 -6.35
CA LEU A 79 10.42 5.15 -6.61
C LEU A 79 9.98 5.24 -8.09
N MET A 80 9.96 6.44 -8.68
CA MET A 80 9.72 6.62 -10.12
C MET A 80 10.81 5.96 -10.99
N THR A 81 12.08 6.07 -10.58
CA THR A 81 13.19 5.39 -11.25
C THR A 81 13.02 3.87 -11.19
N LEU A 82 12.67 3.34 -10.02
CA LEU A 82 12.40 1.92 -9.81
C LEU A 82 11.26 1.43 -10.73
N ASN A 83 10.13 2.14 -10.80
CA ASN A 83 9.02 1.77 -11.66
C ASN A 83 9.45 1.69 -13.15
N LYS A 84 10.25 2.66 -13.62
CA LYS A 84 10.79 2.61 -15.00
C LYS A 84 11.76 1.45 -15.22
N ARG A 85 12.56 1.06 -14.21
CA ARG A 85 13.46 -0.11 -14.27
C ARG A 85 12.71 -1.43 -14.29
N ILE A 86 11.63 -1.53 -13.51
CA ILE A 86 10.77 -2.72 -13.47
C ILE A 86 10.09 -2.94 -14.84
N ASN A 87 9.73 -1.86 -15.53
CA ASN A 87 9.08 -1.89 -16.84
C ASN A 87 10.06 -1.89 -18.03
N SER A 88 11.30 -2.37 -17.84
CA SER A 88 12.25 -2.52 -18.95
C SER A 88 11.81 -3.60 -19.94
N SER A 89 12.26 -3.52 -21.19
CA SER A 89 12.08 -4.60 -22.16
C SER A 89 12.82 -5.88 -21.73
N TRP A 90 12.53 -7.01 -22.39
CA TRP A 90 13.28 -8.26 -22.20
C TRP A 90 14.80 -8.08 -22.39
N ALA A 91 15.21 -7.20 -23.30
CA ALA A 91 16.61 -6.88 -23.55
C ALA A 91 17.19 -5.82 -22.58
N ASN A 92 16.47 -5.51 -21.50
CA ASN A 92 16.82 -4.47 -20.52
C ASN A 92 16.98 -3.07 -21.13
N GLY A 93 16.20 -2.78 -22.18
CA GLY A 93 16.18 -1.51 -22.89
C GLY A 93 14.83 -0.79 -22.81
N THR A 94 14.68 0.29 -23.57
CA THR A 94 13.41 1.01 -23.71
C THR A 94 12.38 0.12 -24.41
N VAL A 95 11.17 0.08 -23.87
CA VAL A 95 10.05 -0.67 -24.45
C VAL A 95 9.48 0.05 -25.68
N ASP A 96 9.14 -0.72 -26.72
CA ASP A 96 8.58 -0.22 -27.99
C ASP A 96 7.14 0.33 -27.81
N ALA A 97 6.36 -0.31 -26.92
CA ALA A 97 5.10 0.21 -26.42
C ALA A 97 5.20 0.42 -24.91
N SER A 98 4.90 1.63 -24.44
CA SER A 98 4.88 1.91 -23.01
C SER A 98 3.65 1.27 -22.37
N TYR A 99 3.80 0.04 -21.88
CA TYR A 99 2.79 -0.70 -21.13
C TYR A 99 2.50 -0.13 -19.72
N SER A 100 2.98 1.07 -19.38
CA SER A 100 2.91 1.65 -18.03
C SER A 100 2.99 3.18 -18.09
N ALA A 101 2.01 3.85 -17.50
CA ALA A 101 2.05 5.31 -17.29
C ALA A 101 3.05 5.71 -16.19
N GLY A 102 3.56 4.76 -15.41
CA GLY A 102 4.30 5.02 -14.17
C GLY A 102 3.43 4.72 -12.95
N VAL A 103 3.83 5.23 -11.79
CA VAL A 103 3.03 5.12 -10.58
C VAL A 103 1.88 6.13 -10.69
N THR A 104 0.63 5.66 -10.62
CA THR A 104 -0.56 6.52 -10.74
C THR A 104 -1.07 6.94 -9.37
N ASP A 105 -1.04 6.01 -8.42
CA ASP A 105 -1.57 6.21 -7.07
C ASP A 105 -0.55 5.76 -6.04
N LEU A 106 -0.39 6.55 -4.98
CA LEU A 106 0.43 6.25 -3.82
C LEU A 106 -0.46 6.18 -2.58
N TYR A 107 -0.52 5.00 -1.98
CA TYR A 107 -1.21 4.75 -0.73
C TYR A 107 -0.24 4.93 0.43
N VAL A 108 -0.59 5.82 1.36
CA VAL A 108 0.27 6.24 2.46
C VAL A 108 -0.48 6.23 3.80
N SER A 109 0.27 6.17 4.90
CA SER A 109 -0.27 6.36 6.25
C SER A 109 -0.55 7.86 6.54
N PRO A 110 -1.41 8.18 7.52
CA PRO A 110 -1.59 9.54 8.01
C PRO A 110 -0.29 10.21 8.48
N GLU A 111 0.64 9.44 9.02
CA GLU A 111 1.97 9.86 9.49
C GLU A 111 2.84 10.33 8.32
N ILE A 112 2.89 9.58 7.22
CA ILE A 112 3.56 10.01 5.99
C ILE A 112 2.87 11.25 5.39
N LYS A 113 1.54 11.35 5.49
CA LYS A 113 0.82 12.54 5.02
C LYS A 113 1.13 13.78 5.88
N GLU A 114 1.46 13.62 7.15
CA GLU A 114 2.04 14.69 7.97
C GLU A 114 3.39 15.15 7.40
N GLN A 115 4.24 14.22 6.97
CA GLN A 115 5.53 14.56 6.36
C GLN A 115 5.36 15.26 5.00
N ILE A 116 4.35 14.89 4.21
CA ILE A 116 3.99 15.61 2.97
C ILE A 116 3.53 17.04 3.28
N ARG A 117 2.72 17.23 4.33
CA ARG A 117 2.37 18.58 4.81
C ARG A 117 3.61 19.37 5.23
N ALA A 118 4.60 18.67 5.79
CA ALA A 118 5.87 19.28 6.21
C ALA A 118 6.71 19.84 5.06
N PHE A 119 6.48 19.41 3.81
CA PHE A 119 7.14 19.96 2.62
C PHE A 119 6.87 21.45 2.43
N ALA A 120 5.78 22.00 2.98
CA ALA A 120 5.52 23.43 2.93
C ALA A 120 6.61 24.24 3.65
N TYR A 121 7.16 23.75 4.75
CA TYR A 121 8.06 24.52 5.61
C TYR A 121 9.46 23.92 5.76
N GLN A 122 9.67 22.66 5.35
CA GLN A 122 10.98 22.02 5.38
C GLN A 122 11.78 22.31 4.09
N PRO A 123 13.11 22.45 4.19
CA PRO A 123 13.96 22.57 3.03
C PRO A 123 14.08 21.22 2.28
N MET A 124 14.00 21.25 0.95
CA MET A 124 13.78 20.04 0.14
C MET A 124 15.03 19.59 -0.65
N ASN A 125 16.21 19.73 -0.06
CA ASN A 125 17.46 19.43 -0.77
C ASN A 125 18.28 18.34 -0.06
N THR A 126 18.67 17.31 -0.81
CA THR A 126 19.57 16.24 -0.37
C THR A 126 21.04 16.49 -0.74
N ALA A 127 21.33 17.51 -1.56
CA ALA A 127 22.68 17.87 -2.01
C ALA A 127 23.03 19.31 -1.61
N GLN A 128 23.90 19.50 -0.61
CA GLN A 128 24.30 20.84 -0.17
C GLN A 128 24.88 21.67 -1.34
N ALA A 129 24.38 22.89 -1.51
CA ALA A 129 25.00 23.86 -2.40
C ALA A 129 26.42 24.19 -1.87
N PRO A 130 27.43 24.37 -2.74
CA PRO A 130 28.74 24.86 -2.32
C PRO A 130 28.59 26.24 -1.65
N SER A 131 28.87 26.31 -0.36
CA SER A 131 28.86 27.54 0.48
C SER A 131 27.51 28.24 0.67
N GLY A 132 26.95 28.13 1.89
CA GLY A 132 26.14 29.19 2.51
C GLY A 132 24.65 29.30 2.17
N THR A 133 24.13 28.54 1.19
CA THR A 133 22.69 28.58 0.84
C THR A 133 22.12 27.17 0.69
N SER A 134 22.13 26.41 1.78
CA SER A 134 21.90 24.94 1.73
C SER A 134 20.44 24.51 1.72
N SER A 135 19.50 25.46 1.72
CA SER A 135 18.10 25.20 2.04
C SER A 135 17.20 26.00 1.10
N VAL A 136 17.13 25.60 -0.17
CA VAL A 136 16.16 26.15 -1.11
C VAL A 136 14.82 25.44 -0.85
N PRO A 137 13.81 26.12 -0.30
CA PRO A 137 12.49 25.53 -0.12
C PRO A 137 11.72 25.48 -1.44
N LEU A 138 10.56 24.81 -1.47
CA LEU A 138 9.69 24.83 -2.63
C LEU A 138 9.31 26.28 -2.99
N PRO A 139 9.08 26.56 -4.30
CA PRO A 139 8.48 27.81 -4.75
C PRO A 139 7.25 28.18 -3.93
N ASP A 140 7.08 29.48 -3.67
CA ASP A 140 6.10 30.00 -2.71
C ASP A 140 4.65 29.70 -3.10
N ASN A 141 4.36 29.59 -4.39
CA ASN A 141 3.05 29.18 -4.89
C ASN A 141 2.70 27.74 -4.46
N ILE A 142 3.63 26.79 -4.57
CA ILE A 142 3.40 25.39 -4.19
C ILE A 142 3.25 25.28 -2.67
N ARG A 143 4.05 26.03 -1.90
CA ARG A 143 3.93 26.08 -0.45
C ARG A 143 2.55 26.57 0.00
N THR A 144 2.06 27.62 -0.66
CA THR A 144 0.74 28.21 -0.37
C THR A 144 -0.37 27.21 -0.68
N ASP A 145 -0.26 26.46 -1.79
CA ASP A 145 -1.23 25.42 -2.14
C ASP A 145 -1.23 24.25 -1.15
N ILE A 146 -0.05 23.76 -0.74
CA ILE A 146 0.09 22.71 0.30
C ILE A 146 -0.58 23.15 1.61
N PHE A 147 -0.35 24.40 2.01
CA PHE A 147 -0.88 24.95 3.24
C PHE A 147 -2.42 25.07 3.19
N ASN A 148 -2.95 25.56 2.08
CA ASN A 148 -4.40 25.75 1.90
C ASN A 148 -5.17 24.43 1.74
N ALA A 149 -4.56 23.42 1.11
CA ALA A 149 -5.16 22.11 0.89
C ALA A 149 -4.94 21.13 2.06
N ALA A 150 -4.37 21.59 3.19
CA ALA A 150 -4.03 20.76 4.36
C ALA A 150 -3.19 19.52 3.98
N GLY A 151 -2.27 19.69 3.03
CA GLY A 151 -1.50 18.63 2.38
C GLY A 151 -1.53 18.76 0.86
N MET A 152 -1.03 17.75 0.16
CA MET A 152 -1.15 17.63 -1.30
C MET A 152 -2.02 16.44 -1.63
N GLN A 153 -2.89 16.60 -2.63
CA GLN A 153 -3.66 15.50 -3.20
C GLN A 153 -2.88 14.75 -4.28
N GLU A 154 -1.89 15.40 -4.89
CA GLU A 154 -1.07 14.84 -5.97
C GLU A 154 0.38 15.33 -5.85
N ILE A 155 1.36 14.47 -6.11
CA ILE A 155 2.77 14.85 -6.24
C ILE A 155 3.31 14.30 -7.57
N TYR A 156 3.78 15.20 -8.46
CA TYR A 156 4.37 14.84 -9.76
C TYR A 156 3.50 13.91 -10.64
N GLY A 157 2.19 14.15 -10.74
CA GLY A 157 1.30 13.27 -11.52
C GLY A 157 0.79 12.05 -10.75
N VAL A 158 1.20 11.86 -9.49
CA VAL A 158 0.82 10.70 -8.65
C VAL A 158 -0.19 11.13 -7.60
N ASN A 159 -1.37 10.53 -7.63
CA ASN A 159 -2.44 10.75 -6.65
C ASN A 159 -2.04 10.16 -5.29
N ILE A 160 -2.31 10.88 -4.20
CA ILE A 160 -1.98 10.46 -2.83
C ILE A 160 -3.27 10.08 -2.10
N VAL A 161 -3.36 8.83 -1.67
CA VAL A 161 -4.49 8.30 -0.91
C VAL A 161 -4.02 7.89 0.48
N GLU A 162 -4.70 8.38 1.51
CA GLU A 162 -4.40 8.02 2.89
C GLU A 162 -5.20 6.80 3.35
N LEU A 163 -4.53 5.86 4.02
CA LEU A 163 -5.15 4.72 4.68
C LEU A 163 -4.63 4.64 6.11
N ASN A 164 -5.53 4.75 7.07
CA ASN A 164 -5.20 4.65 8.50
C ASN A 164 -4.53 3.31 8.83
N GLU A 165 -4.82 2.29 8.04
CA GLU A 165 -4.38 0.91 8.19
C GLU A 165 -2.91 0.65 7.83
N LEU A 166 -2.27 1.59 7.13
CA LEU A 166 -0.85 1.55 6.77
C LEU A 166 0.05 2.15 7.85
N GLY A 167 -0.53 2.77 8.88
CA GLY A 167 0.22 3.38 9.98
C GLY A 167 1.04 2.39 10.82
N LEU A 168 1.83 2.94 11.75
CA LEU A 168 2.59 2.16 12.73
C LEU A 168 1.72 1.16 13.49
N SER A 169 2.16 -0.11 13.48
CA SER A 169 1.45 -1.23 14.14
C SER A 169 0.03 -1.51 13.64
N GLN A 170 -0.37 -0.95 12.50
CA GLN A 170 -1.70 -1.15 11.92
C GLN A 170 -1.77 -2.40 11.03
N LYS A 171 -2.99 -2.82 10.67
CA LYS A 171 -3.26 -4.14 10.07
C LYS A 171 -2.51 -4.39 8.75
N TYR A 172 -2.33 -3.39 7.89
CA TYR A 172 -1.65 -3.60 6.60
C TYR A 172 -0.14 -3.55 6.74
N ASN A 173 0.38 -2.66 7.58
CA ASN A 173 1.81 -2.58 7.86
C ASN A 173 2.33 -3.88 8.51
N THR A 174 1.60 -4.40 9.50
CA THR A 174 1.90 -5.70 10.14
C THR A 174 1.80 -6.89 9.18
N LEU A 175 0.79 -6.91 8.32
CA LEU A 175 0.61 -7.96 7.31
C LEU A 175 1.73 -7.94 6.25
N PHE A 176 2.13 -6.75 5.80
CA PHE A 176 3.27 -6.61 4.91
C PHE A 176 4.56 -7.10 5.56
N LYS A 177 4.78 -6.79 6.85
CA LYS A 177 5.91 -7.30 7.64
C LYS A 177 5.98 -8.82 7.67
N GLU A 178 4.84 -9.46 7.86
CA GLU A 178 4.73 -10.92 7.83
C GLU A 178 5.10 -11.50 6.47
N PHE A 179 4.59 -10.91 5.37
CA PHE A 179 4.87 -11.40 4.01
C PHE A 179 6.30 -11.09 3.53
N ALA A 180 6.84 -9.95 3.93
CA ALA A 180 8.17 -9.50 3.57
C ALA A 180 9.27 -10.32 4.25
N GLY A 181 9.03 -10.75 5.49
CA GLY A 181 10.04 -11.42 6.30
C GLY A 181 11.34 -10.60 6.40
N THR A 182 12.47 -11.28 6.55
CA THR A 182 13.78 -10.63 6.77
C THR A 182 14.53 -10.27 5.48
N GLY A 183 13.91 -10.39 4.31
CA GLY A 183 14.65 -10.43 3.04
C GLY A 183 14.00 -9.77 1.84
N VAL A 184 13.05 -8.84 2.02
CA VAL A 184 12.42 -8.10 0.89
C VAL A 184 13.03 -6.73 0.68
N VAL A 185 13.40 -6.06 1.75
CA VAL A 185 14.29 -4.89 1.74
C VAL A 185 15.66 -5.39 2.19
N GLY A 186 16.73 -5.05 1.48
CA GLY A 186 18.07 -5.53 1.84
C GLY A 186 18.48 -5.07 3.25
N PRO A 187 19.51 -5.69 3.88
CA PRO A 187 19.93 -5.30 5.23
C PRO A 187 20.71 -3.97 5.26
N MET A 188 20.60 -3.23 6.37
CA MET A 188 21.48 -2.12 6.74
C MET A 188 22.20 -2.41 8.04
N ALA A 189 23.49 -2.06 8.07
CA ALA A 189 24.16 -1.59 9.27
C ALA A 189 24.36 -0.07 9.11
N LEU A 190 24.06 0.71 10.16
CA LEU A 190 24.53 2.10 10.26
C LEU A 190 25.73 2.19 11.21
N ALA A 191 26.75 2.94 10.78
CA ALA A 191 27.45 3.96 11.57
C ALA A 191 28.49 4.61 10.64
N SER A 192 28.57 5.94 10.61
CA SER A 192 29.64 6.74 9.95
C SER A 192 29.65 6.87 8.41
N GLY A 193 28.69 7.61 7.84
CA GLY A 193 28.96 8.42 6.64
C GLY A 193 28.68 7.77 5.28
N ALA A 194 27.44 7.97 4.82
CA ALA A 194 26.99 8.01 3.43
C ALA A 194 27.18 6.78 2.51
N THR A 195 26.10 6.03 2.30
CA THR A 195 25.46 5.73 1.00
C THR A 195 24.10 5.10 1.33
N GLN A 196 23.02 5.53 0.66
CA GLN A 196 21.62 5.05 0.81
C GLN A 196 21.57 3.56 1.17
N GLY A 197 21.39 3.27 2.45
CA GLY A 197 21.29 1.90 2.91
C GLY A 197 19.82 1.50 2.97
N ALA A 198 19.59 0.20 2.87
CA ALA A 198 18.32 -0.47 3.01
C ALA A 198 17.95 -0.78 4.46
N GLU A 199 16.93 -0.12 5.02
CA GLU A 199 16.35 -0.57 6.30
C GLU A 199 15.82 -2.00 6.12
N ALA A 200 16.27 -2.93 6.97
CA ALA A 200 15.52 -4.16 7.14
C ALA A 200 14.19 -3.75 7.75
N LEU A 201 13.07 -4.10 7.11
CA LEU A 201 11.73 -3.89 7.67
C LEU A 201 11.73 -4.44 9.10
N GLY A 202 11.86 -3.54 10.07
CA GLY A 202 12.41 -3.86 11.37
C GLY A 202 11.49 -4.80 12.11
N THR A 203 12.09 -5.68 12.93
CA THR A 203 11.36 -6.41 13.99
C THR A 203 10.72 -5.47 15.02
N THR A 204 11.06 -4.18 14.96
CA THR A 204 10.56 -3.12 15.84
C THR A 204 9.53 -2.29 15.09
N ALA A 205 8.46 -1.91 15.78
CA ALA A 205 7.22 -1.35 15.24
C ALA A 205 7.32 0.09 14.67
N VAL A 206 8.47 0.48 14.10
CA VAL A 206 8.78 1.88 13.75
C VAL A 206 8.72 2.16 12.25
N ASP A 207 8.87 1.14 11.39
CA ASP A 207 8.85 1.40 9.94
C ASP A 207 7.45 1.29 9.34
N GLU A 208 7.17 2.13 8.35
CA GLU A 208 5.91 2.19 7.60
C GLU A 208 6.13 1.89 6.12
N VAL A 209 5.20 1.13 5.54
CA VAL A 209 5.22 0.84 4.10
C VAL A 209 4.25 1.76 3.36
N LEU A 210 4.76 2.38 2.31
CA LEU A 210 4.00 3.12 1.32
C LEU A 210 3.87 2.22 0.09
N VAL A 211 2.70 2.21 -0.53
CA VAL A 211 2.40 1.33 -1.67
C VAL A 211 2.06 2.18 -2.88
N GLY A 212 2.93 2.14 -3.90
CA GLY A 212 2.67 2.73 -5.20
C GLY A 212 2.04 1.70 -6.14
N VAL A 213 0.94 2.08 -6.78
CA VAL A 213 0.24 1.25 -7.77
C VAL A 213 0.23 1.96 -9.12
N ASP A 214 0.45 1.19 -10.18
CA ASP A 214 0.21 1.57 -11.56
C ASP A 214 -1.14 1.00 -12.00
N ASN A 215 -2.19 1.80 -11.90
CA ASN A 215 -3.54 1.38 -12.27
C ASN A 215 -3.72 1.30 -13.80
N SER A 216 -2.80 1.86 -14.60
CA SER A 216 -2.88 1.79 -16.06
C SER A 216 -2.67 0.38 -16.62
N LYS A 217 -2.06 -0.51 -15.83
CA LYS A 217 -1.81 -1.92 -16.20
C LYS A 217 -3.00 -2.86 -15.96
N GLY A 218 -3.94 -2.51 -15.10
CA GLY A 218 -5.06 -3.39 -14.74
C GLY A 218 -4.61 -4.74 -14.15
N ALA A 219 -3.56 -4.76 -13.33
CA ALA A 219 -2.95 -6.00 -12.84
C ALA A 219 -3.68 -6.68 -11.67
N PHE A 220 -4.66 -6.01 -11.07
CA PHE A 220 -5.42 -6.54 -9.94
C PHE A 220 -6.82 -6.92 -10.39
N VAL A 221 -7.16 -8.21 -10.24
CA VAL A 221 -8.43 -8.77 -10.70
C VAL A 221 -9.22 -9.30 -9.49
N ARG A 222 -10.50 -8.92 -9.46
CA ARG A 222 -11.52 -9.47 -8.58
C ARG A 222 -12.35 -10.47 -9.40
N ALA A 223 -12.28 -11.74 -9.06
CA ALA A 223 -13.15 -12.76 -9.62
C ALA A 223 -14.25 -13.06 -8.60
N LEU A 224 -15.51 -13.03 -9.04
CA LEU A 224 -16.66 -13.37 -8.22
C LEU A 224 -17.29 -14.62 -8.82
N ALA A 225 -17.52 -15.64 -8.00
CA ALA A 225 -18.23 -16.83 -8.44
C ALA A 225 -19.73 -16.54 -8.36
N GLN A 226 -20.43 -16.74 -9.47
CA GLN A 226 -21.87 -16.63 -9.53
C GLN A 226 -22.48 -18.00 -9.27
N ASP A 227 -22.99 -18.21 -8.05
CA ASP A 227 -23.76 -19.42 -7.73
C ASP A 227 -25.26 -19.20 -8.01
N SER A 228 -25.95 -20.28 -8.31
CA SER A 228 -27.39 -20.33 -8.57
C SER A 228 -28.26 -19.99 -7.35
N ASP A 229 -27.74 -20.17 -6.12
CA ASP A 229 -28.50 -19.95 -4.88
C ASP A 229 -28.29 -18.57 -4.24
N THR A 230 -27.09 -17.98 -4.32
CA THR A 230 -26.75 -16.69 -3.68
C THR A 230 -26.39 -15.57 -4.65
N GLY A 231 -26.12 -15.87 -5.93
CA GLY A 231 -25.73 -14.88 -6.93
C GLY A 231 -24.35 -14.25 -6.67
N ASP A 232 -24.19 -12.97 -7.01
CA ASP A 232 -22.93 -12.19 -6.90
C ASP A 232 -22.83 -11.36 -5.60
N THR A 233 -23.87 -11.39 -4.76
CA THR A 233 -23.97 -10.55 -3.55
C THR A 233 -24.08 -11.40 -2.31
N PHE A 234 -23.44 -10.98 -1.22
CA PHE A 234 -23.61 -11.65 0.07
C PHE A 234 -25.05 -11.50 0.57
N THR A 235 -25.81 -12.58 0.56
CA THR A 235 -27.18 -12.63 1.08
C THR A 235 -27.25 -13.55 2.29
N THR A 236 -27.81 -13.06 3.39
CA THR A 236 -28.07 -13.87 4.59
C THR A 236 -29.48 -14.43 4.54
N ALA A 237 -29.63 -15.75 4.57
CA ALA A 237 -30.90 -16.45 4.65
C ALA A 237 -31.06 -17.15 6.02
N PRO A 238 -32.30 -17.31 6.51
CA PRO A 238 -32.57 -18.11 7.70
C PRO A 238 -32.25 -19.58 7.42
N ASP A 239 -31.51 -20.22 8.32
CA ASP A 239 -31.19 -21.65 8.25
C ASP A 239 -32.42 -22.46 8.71
N ASP A 240 -33.11 -23.11 7.77
CA ASP A 240 -34.36 -23.86 7.99
C ASP A 240 -34.19 -25.39 7.96
N GLN A 241 -32.96 -25.92 7.95
CA GLN A 241 -32.76 -27.36 7.72
C GLN A 241 -33.16 -28.25 8.92
N PHE A 242 -33.27 -27.69 10.15
CA PHE A 242 -33.61 -28.44 11.37
C PHE A 242 -34.54 -27.70 12.37
N THR A 243 -35.24 -26.65 11.94
CA THR A 243 -35.98 -25.71 12.81
C THR A 243 -37.16 -26.29 13.59
N GLN A 244 -37.65 -27.49 13.25
CA GLN A 244 -38.70 -28.14 14.04
C GLN A 244 -38.21 -28.71 15.39
N ARG A 245 -36.89 -28.76 15.66
CA ARG A 245 -36.35 -29.40 16.88
C ARG A 245 -35.35 -28.60 17.72
N ASN A 246 -35.11 -27.32 17.44
CA ASN A 246 -34.32 -26.49 18.36
C ASN A 246 -34.73 -25.01 18.30
N GLU A 247 -34.88 -24.39 19.47
CA GLU A 247 -35.26 -22.98 19.68
C GLU A 247 -34.20 -21.95 19.20
N ARG A 248 -33.27 -22.36 18.33
CA ARG A 248 -32.15 -21.55 17.82
C ARG A 248 -32.35 -21.33 16.32
N ILE A 249 -32.54 -20.07 15.95
CA ILE A 249 -32.56 -19.63 14.55
C ILE A 249 -31.11 -19.30 14.16
N GLY A 250 -30.58 -20.03 13.18
CA GLY A 250 -29.30 -19.73 12.54
C GLY A 250 -29.51 -18.87 11.29
N PHE A 251 -28.47 -18.15 10.87
CA PHE A 251 -28.42 -17.47 9.59
C PHE A 251 -27.16 -17.95 8.86
N TYR A 252 -27.29 -18.23 7.58
CA TYR A 252 -26.16 -18.56 6.72
C TYR A 252 -26.10 -17.59 5.54
N GLY A 253 -24.89 -17.34 5.08
CA GLY A 253 -24.62 -16.57 3.88
C GLY A 253 -23.24 -16.97 3.39
N SER A 254 -23.09 -17.10 2.08
CA SER A 254 -21.83 -17.40 1.42
C SER A 254 -21.54 -16.30 0.40
N LEU A 255 -20.25 -16.04 0.21
CA LEU A 255 -19.73 -15.29 -0.92
C LEU A 255 -18.41 -15.94 -1.29
N GLU A 256 -18.29 -16.35 -2.54
CA GLU A 256 -17.04 -16.88 -3.07
C GLU A 256 -16.38 -15.85 -3.98
N GLU A 257 -15.18 -15.45 -3.59
CA GLU A 257 -14.41 -14.41 -4.24
C GLU A 257 -12.94 -14.80 -4.33
N GLY A 258 -12.38 -14.65 -5.52
CA GLY A 258 -10.95 -14.71 -5.80
C GLY A 258 -10.36 -13.31 -5.95
N ARG A 259 -9.19 -13.09 -5.33
CA ARG A 259 -8.36 -11.90 -5.55
C ARG A 259 -7.04 -12.34 -6.16
N VAL A 260 -6.66 -11.77 -7.29
CA VAL A 260 -5.46 -12.17 -8.02
C VAL A 260 -4.67 -10.95 -8.49
N CYS A 261 -3.35 -11.01 -8.31
CA CYS A 261 -2.40 -10.12 -8.96
C CYS A 261 -1.79 -10.86 -10.16
N ILE A 262 -2.06 -10.39 -11.37
CA ILE A 262 -1.57 -11.04 -12.61
C ILE A 262 -0.19 -10.53 -13.04
N ASP A 263 0.20 -9.33 -12.63
CA ASP A 263 1.51 -8.75 -12.93
C ASP A 263 2.02 -7.92 -11.74
N SER A 264 3.06 -8.42 -11.07
CA SER A 264 3.69 -7.74 -9.93
C SER A 264 4.49 -6.49 -10.32
N ARG A 265 4.67 -6.22 -11.62
CA ARG A 265 5.31 -4.98 -12.11
C ARG A 265 4.41 -3.75 -12.00
N ALA A 266 3.14 -3.93 -11.66
CA ALA A 266 2.20 -2.85 -11.41
C ALA A 266 2.26 -2.31 -9.98
N ILE A 267 3.06 -2.89 -9.08
CA ILE A 267 3.15 -2.48 -7.68
C ILE A 267 4.61 -2.27 -7.27
N VAL A 268 4.83 -1.19 -6.53
CA VAL A 268 6.12 -0.78 -5.98
C VAL A 268 5.91 -0.31 -4.55
N GLY A 269 6.97 -0.39 -3.74
CA GLY A 269 6.89 -0.08 -2.32
C GLY A 269 8.05 0.80 -1.87
N LEU A 270 7.79 1.58 -0.83
CA LEU A 270 8.82 2.32 -0.12
C LEU A 270 8.64 2.11 1.37
N VAL A 271 9.74 1.90 2.09
CA VAL A 271 9.74 1.74 3.55
C VAL A 271 10.42 2.96 4.17
N VAL A 272 9.71 3.64 5.06
CA VAL A 272 10.15 4.85 5.78
C VAL A 272 10.37 4.52 7.26
#